data_AF-A0A8C2L1T7-F1
#
_entry.id   AF-A0A8C2L1T7-F1
#
_cell.length_a   1.000
_cell.length_b   1.000
_cell.length_c   1.000
_cell.angle_alpha   90.00
_cell.angle_beta   90.00
_cell.angle_gamma   90.00
#
_symmetry.space_group_name_H-M   'P 1'
#
loop_
_entity.id
_entity.type
_entity.pdbx_description
1 polymer ?
#
loop_
_entity_poly.entity_id
_entity_poly.type
_entity_poly.pdbx_seq_one_letter_code
_entity_poly.pdbx_strand_id
1 'polypeptide(L)'
;MVEQSDRAPLLDWEEVPPAELVPAAPSPETEDSIHSDASATDEEGDYQIVAVFVVTFDTRSGNMIEWCLPQDVNLEGVEFKSMASGSHRISSDFIYFRKGCYFGLACFANMPVESELERGARMKSVGILSPSYTLLYRYMHFLENQVRHQLQCPGQYSPLEAFYEDKKAVLPSGGNGLVTACPTSVLGPIVNRCMHPEMKITHPAGCMSQFIRFFGEQIMVLWKFALLRKRILIFSPPPVGVVCYRVYCCCCLANVSIPGMGVSAPEFRPFFYINVADIATLETEVSYVACTTEKIFEEKKELYDVYIDNQNVKTHRESLQPLLRLNSADREKYRKLCEQRQLLLYSQEVDGDCTSNEEDLFILFFMEQNNRIFQTLSEVAGSADPTLSAEHVRAMGLDPQSDRGFLVDLLEIYGIDVMLVIDNPCFP
;
A
#
# COMPACT_ATOMS: atom_id res chain seq x y z
N MET A 1 36.37 -16.71 24.20
CA MET A 1 35.10 -16.97 23.48
C MET A 1 34.02 -16.18 24.17
N VAL A 2 33.74 -14.98 23.66
CA VAL A 2 32.62 -14.15 24.06
C VAL A 2 31.95 -13.78 22.73
N GLU A 3 30.72 -14.23 22.56
CA GLU A 3 29.93 -14.01 21.35
C GLU A 3 29.58 -12.52 21.22
N GLN A 4 29.89 -11.95 20.05
CA GLN A 4 29.44 -10.62 19.65
C GLN A 4 27.97 -10.72 19.21
N SER A 5 27.11 -10.01 19.93
CA SER A 5 25.71 -9.78 19.59
C SER A 5 25.64 -8.71 18.49
N ASP A 6 25.20 -9.09 17.29
CA ASP A 6 24.89 -8.16 16.20
C ASP A 6 23.65 -7.33 16.56
N ARG A 7 23.89 -6.08 16.98
CA ARG A 7 22.88 -5.08 17.27
C ARG A 7 22.75 -4.19 16.04
N ALA A 8 21.63 -4.29 15.32
CA ALA A 8 21.30 -3.36 14.24
C ALA A 8 21.14 -1.93 14.81
N PRO A 9 21.62 -0.88 14.11
CA PRO A 9 21.50 0.49 14.60
C PRO A 9 20.05 0.96 14.50
N LEU A 10 19.49 1.35 15.64
CA LEU A 10 18.28 2.16 15.75
C LEU A 10 18.61 3.55 15.21
N LEU A 11 17.85 4.03 14.22
CA LEU A 11 17.91 5.42 13.78
C LEU A 11 17.12 6.26 14.78
N ASP A 12 17.85 7.07 15.55
CA ASP A 12 17.28 8.07 16.45
C ASP A 12 16.57 9.17 15.63
N TRP A 13 15.30 9.40 15.95
CA TRP A 13 14.49 10.45 15.37
C TRP A 13 14.73 11.73 16.19
N GLU A 14 15.59 12.64 15.70
CA GLU A 14 15.73 13.97 16.30
C GLU A 14 14.55 14.87 15.87
N GLU A 15 13.83 15.39 16.87
CA GLU A 15 12.75 16.37 16.73
C GLU A 15 13.28 17.69 16.16
N VAL A 16 12.65 18.19 15.09
CA VAL A 16 12.93 19.52 14.55
C VAL A 16 12.10 20.56 15.34
N PRO A 17 12.71 21.62 15.89
CA PRO A 17 11.98 22.64 16.66
C PRO A 17 11.13 23.55 15.75
N PRO A 18 10.03 24.15 16.26
CA PRO A 18 9.14 25.00 15.47
C PRO A 18 9.80 26.33 15.10
N ALA A 19 9.63 26.77 13.85
CA ALA A 19 10.09 28.08 13.39
C ALA A 19 9.27 29.22 14.03
N GLU A 20 9.98 30.25 14.50
CA GLU A 20 9.42 31.46 15.11
C GLU A 20 8.64 32.33 14.11
N LEU A 21 7.52 32.90 14.59
CA LEU A 21 6.65 33.85 13.88
C LEU A 21 7.36 35.21 13.69
N VAL A 22 7.43 35.70 12.45
CA VAL A 22 7.89 37.06 12.12
C VAL A 22 6.68 37.90 11.63
N PRO A 23 6.53 39.18 12.06
CA PRO A 23 5.27 39.90 11.98
C PRO A 23 4.95 40.54 10.62
N ALA A 24 3.65 40.71 10.38
CA ALA A 24 3.04 41.25 9.16
C ALA A 24 3.34 42.75 8.92
N ALA A 25 3.42 43.13 7.64
CA ALA A 25 3.45 44.51 7.15
C ALA A 25 2.50 44.66 5.92
N PRO A 26 2.00 45.87 5.62
CA PRO A 26 0.61 46.10 5.26
C PRO A 26 0.29 46.06 3.76
N SER A 27 -0.99 45.82 3.46
CA SER A 27 -1.64 45.79 2.14
C SER A 27 -1.89 47.18 1.54
N PRO A 28 -1.83 47.34 0.20
CA PRO A 28 -2.51 48.41 -0.51
C PRO A 28 -3.78 47.93 -1.22
N GLU A 29 -4.59 48.91 -1.59
CA GLU A 29 -6.03 48.89 -1.78
C GLU A 29 -6.51 48.35 -3.15
N THR A 30 -7.78 47.94 -3.11
CA THR A 30 -8.78 47.66 -4.15
C THR A 30 -8.59 48.29 -5.54
N GLU A 31 -8.63 47.43 -6.56
CA GLU A 31 -9.26 47.74 -7.86
C GLU A 31 -10.13 46.57 -8.32
N ASP A 32 -11.42 46.88 -8.54
CA ASP A 32 -12.46 46.01 -9.05
C ASP A 32 -12.14 45.51 -10.46
N SER A 33 -12.22 44.19 -10.70
CA SER A 33 -12.51 43.68 -12.03
C SER A 33 -13.32 42.38 -11.98
N ILE A 34 -14.43 42.45 -12.70
CA ILE A 34 -15.49 41.45 -12.86
C ILE A 34 -14.92 40.19 -13.51
N HIS A 35 -14.97 39.05 -12.81
CA HIS A 35 -14.88 37.75 -13.46
C HIS A 35 -15.91 36.76 -12.90
N SER A 36 -16.59 36.18 -13.88
CA SER A 36 -17.71 35.25 -13.84
C SER A 36 -17.52 34.02 -12.96
N ASP A 37 -18.61 33.65 -12.29
CA ASP A 37 -18.88 32.35 -11.69
C ASP A 37 -18.22 31.18 -12.45
N ALA A 38 -17.25 30.56 -11.80
CA ALA A 38 -16.88 29.17 -12.04
C ALA A 38 -16.93 28.48 -10.68
N SER A 39 -18.12 28.03 -10.30
CA SER A 39 -18.29 27.14 -9.16
C SER A 39 -17.47 25.88 -9.41
N ALA A 40 -16.32 25.78 -8.73
CA ALA A 40 -15.63 24.54 -8.52
C ALA A 40 -16.59 23.62 -7.76
N THR A 41 -17.25 22.74 -8.50
CA THR A 41 -17.96 21.61 -7.91
C THR A 41 -16.87 20.62 -7.54
N ASP A 42 -16.45 20.64 -6.27
CA ASP A 42 -15.77 19.51 -5.67
C ASP A 42 -16.65 18.29 -5.93
N GLU A 43 -16.18 17.35 -6.73
CA GLU A 43 -16.87 16.07 -6.93
C GLU A 43 -16.85 15.34 -5.57
N GLU A 44 -17.94 15.50 -4.80
CA GLU A 44 -18.25 14.75 -3.59
C GLU A 44 -18.35 13.26 -3.97
N GLY A 45 -17.21 12.57 -3.99
CA GLY A 45 -17.18 11.12 -3.97
C GLY A 45 -17.81 10.66 -2.67
N ASP A 46 -19.03 10.11 -2.73
CA ASP A 46 -19.83 9.66 -1.60
C ASP A 46 -18.96 9.00 -0.52
N TYR A 47 -18.86 9.68 0.63
CA TYR A 47 -18.21 9.16 1.81
C TYR A 47 -19.01 7.96 2.32
N GLN A 48 -18.43 6.76 2.21
CA GLN A 48 -19.10 5.52 2.60
C GLN A 48 -18.37 4.90 3.79
N ILE A 49 -18.63 5.41 4.98
CA ILE A 49 -18.23 4.75 6.23
C ILE A 49 -19.28 3.70 6.59
N VAL A 50 -18.84 2.46 6.73
CA VAL A 50 -19.69 1.31 7.05
C VAL A 50 -19.73 1.08 8.56
N ALA A 51 -18.62 1.35 9.24
CA ALA A 51 -18.54 1.24 10.69
C ALA A 51 -17.51 2.19 11.27
N VAL A 52 -17.70 2.56 12.53
CA VAL A 52 -16.73 3.23 13.39
C VAL A 52 -16.64 2.40 14.67
N PHE A 53 -15.43 2.21 15.19
CA PHE A 53 -15.23 1.36 16.36
C PHE A 53 -14.09 1.85 17.24
N VAL A 54 -14.14 1.44 18.51
CA VAL A 54 -13.10 1.63 19.52
C VAL A 54 -12.71 0.25 20.04
N VAL A 55 -11.41 -0.04 20.00
CA VAL A 55 -10.78 -1.22 20.58
C VAL A 55 -10.02 -0.81 21.82
N THR A 56 -10.08 -1.62 22.85
CA THR A 56 -9.32 -1.44 24.09
C THR A 56 -8.59 -2.72 24.45
N PHE A 57 -7.49 -2.59 25.19
CA PHE A 57 -6.80 -3.73 25.77
C PHE A 57 -7.27 -3.97 27.21
N ASP A 58 -7.90 -5.11 27.45
CA ASP A 58 -8.22 -5.60 28.77
C ASP A 58 -7.12 -6.55 29.26
N THR A 59 -6.66 -6.37 30.49
CA THR A 59 -5.53 -7.13 31.05
C THR A 59 -5.83 -8.61 31.26
N ARG A 60 -7.12 -9.00 31.27
CA ARG A 60 -7.57 -10.38 31.44
C ARG A 60 -8.01 -11.03 30.13
N SER A 61 -8.68 -10.27 29.27
CA SER A 61 -9.37 -10.77 28.08
C SER A 61 -8.60 -10.46 26.79
N GLY A 62 -7.57 -9.62 26.85
CA GLY A 62 -6.81 -9.17 25.70
C GLY A 62 -7.50 -8.02 24.95
N ASN A 63 -7.28 -7.94 23.64
CA ASN A 63 -7.92 -6.92 22.80
C ASN A 63 -9.42 -7.20 22.71
N MET A 64 -10.25 -6.16 22.84
CA MET A 64 -11.70 -6.26 22.73
C MET A 64 -12.31 -5.01 22.09
N ILE A 65 -13.41 -5.18 21.36
CA ILE A 65 -14.23 -4.06 20.89
C ILE A 65 -14.95 -3.46 22.11
N GLU A 66 -14.58 -2.23 22.46
CA GLU A 66 -15.19 -1.47 23.56
C GLU A 66 -16.51 -0.84 23.12
N TRP A 67 -16.55 -0.33 21.90
CA TRP A 67 -17.69 0.40 21.35
C TRP A 67 -17.67 0.34 19.81
N CYS A 68 -18.84 0.35 19.18
CA CYS A 68 -18.96 0.50 17.74
C CYS A 68 -20.31 1.05 17.29
N LEU A 69 -20.32 1.59 16.07
CA LEU A 69 -21.52 1.86 15.28
C LEU A 69 -21.35 1.33 13.85
N PRO A 70 -22.43 0.79 13.24
CA PRO A 70 -23.71 0.48 13.88
C PRO A 70 -23.58 -0.70 14.86
N GLN A 71 -24.49 -0.83 15.84
CA GLN A 71 -24.33 -1.78 16.95
C GLN A 71 -24.37 -3.27 16.54
N ASP A 72 -24.95 -3.57 15.39
CA ASP A 72 -25.14 -4.91 14.84
C ASP A 72 -24.07 -5.30 13.80
N VAL A 73 -23.07 -4.46 13.57
CA VAL A 73 -22.01 -4.75 12.58
C VAL A 73 -21.09 -5.89 13.04
N ASN A 74 -20.79 -6.81 12.13
CA ASN A 74 -19.84 -7.89 12.40
C ASN A 74 -18.39 -7.37 12.37
N LEU A 75 -17.82 -7.16 13.56
CA LEU A 75 -16.43 -6.75 13.78
C LEU A 75 -15.54 -7.87 14.30
N GLU A 76 -15.95 -9.14 14.22
CA GLU A 76 -15.16 -10.25 14.74
C GLU A 76 -13.73 -10.24 14.16
N GLY A 77 -12.73 -10.24 15.03
CA GLY A 77 -11.32 -10.23 14.67
C GLY A 77 -10.73 -8.85 14.33
N VAL A 78 -11.55 -7.79 14.27
CA VAL A 78 -11.07 -6.41 14.04
C VAL A 78 -10.21 -5.93 15.21
N GLU A 79 -10.49 -6.40 16.43
CA GLU A 79 -9.71 -6.13 17.63
C GLU A 79 -8.25 -6.60 17.53
N PHE A 80 -7.99 -7.69 16.79
CA PHE A 80 -6.64 -8.22 16.58
C PHE A 80 -5.93 -7.57 15.39
N LYS A 81 -6.66 -6.87 14.51
CA LYS A 81 -6.10 -6.12 13.38
C LYS A 81 -5.80 -4.67 13.74
N SER A 82 -6.59 -4.09 14.64
CA SER A 82 -6.48 -2.69 15.06
C SER A 82 -5.38 -2.46 16.11
N MET A 83 -4.92 -3.52 16.76
CA MET A 83 -3.83 -3.49 17.74
C MET A 83 -2.90 -4.67 17.47
N ALA A 84 -1.87 -4.41 16.66
CA ALA A 84 -0.92 -5.43 16.23
C ALA A 84 -0.09 -6.01 17.38
N SER A 85 0.40 -7.24 17.18
CA SER A 85 1.34 -7.84 18.13
C SER A 85 2.61 -6.97 18.24
N GLY A 86 2.95 -6.57 19.47
CA GLY A 86 4.07 -5.68 19.76
C GLY A 86 3.72 -4.19 19.91
N SER A 87 2.48 -3.77 19.67
CA SER A 87 2.08 -2.36 19.77
C SER A 87 2.26 -1.75 21.17
N HIS A 88 2.31 -2.57 22.23
CA HIS A 88 2.64 -2.11 23.60
C HIS A 88 4.02 -1.45 23.74
N ARG A 89 4.92 -1.61 22.75
CA ARG A 89 6.28 -1.05 22.76
C ARG A 89 6.37 0.35 22.16
N ILE A 90 5.28 0.84 21.56
CA ILE A 90 5.23 2.13 20.88
C ILE A 90 4.11 2.97 21.50
N SER A 91 4.22 4.30 21.33
CA SER A 91 3.24 5.26 21.84
C SER A 91 2.03 5.42 20.91
N SER A 92 2.23 5.30 19.61
CA SER A 92 1.17 5.44 18.61
C SER A 92 1.51 4.72 17.31
N ASP A 93 0.47 4.34 16.56
CA ASP A 93 0.57 3.74 15.23
C ASP A 93 -0.72 4.00 14.44
N PHE A 94 -0.71 3.68 13.15
CA PHE A 94 -1.93 3.51 12.36
C PHE A 94 -1.83 2.22 11.57
N ILE A 95 -2.96 1.57 11.28
CA ILE A 95 -2.97 0.27 10.62
C ILE A 95 -4.07 0.27 9.57
N TYR A 96 -3.71 -0.11 8.34
CA TYR A 96 -4.68 -0.50 7.32
C TYR A 96 -4.86 -2.01 7.35
N PHE A 97 -6.06 -2.50 7.12
CA PHE A 97 -6.35 -3.93 7.08
C PHE A 97 -7.59 -4.23 6.25
N ARG A 98 -7.79 -5.50 5.91
CA ARG A 98 -9.01 -5.99 5.22
C ARG A 98 -9.93 -6.74 6.19
N LYS A 99 -11.24 -6.54 6.07
CA LYS A 99 -12.30 -7.31 6.75
C LYS A 99 -13.39 -7.67 5.74
N GLY A 100 -13.33 -8.89 5.22
CA GLY A 100 -14.22 -9.34 4.15
C GLY A 100 -14.07 -8.50 2.87
N CYS A 101 -15.14 -7.82 2.46
CA CYS A 101 -15.14 -6.89 1.32
C CYS A 101 -14.79 -5.44 1.70
N TYR A 102 -14.56 -5.16 2.98
CA TYR A 102 -14.26 -3.81 3.47
C TYR A 102 -12.77 -3.63 3.80
N PHE A 103 -12.35 -2.38 3.79
CA PHE A 103 -11.03 -1.93 4.24
C PHE A 103 -11.19 -1.13 5.52
N GLY A 104 -10.25 -1.34 6.45
CA GLY A 104 -10.19 -0.63 7.71
C GLY A 104 -8.98 0.27 7.81
N LEU A 105 -9.15 1.40 8.48
CA LEU A 105 -8.07 2.23 9.01
C LEU A 105 -8.30 2.37 10.51
N ALA A 106 -7.30 2.02 11.31
CA ALA A 106 -7.35 2.17 12.76
C ALA A 106 -6.10 2.89 13.28
N CYS A 107 -6.29 3.90 14.13
CA CYS A 107 -5.22 4.61 14.81
C CYS A 107 -5.09 4.09 16.24
N PHE A 108 -3.89 3.70 16.64
CA PHE A 108 -3.56 3.17 17.95
C PHE A 108 -2.83 4.22 18.77
N ALA A 109 -3.09 4.26 20.08
CA ALA A 109 -2.28 4.99 21.03
C ALA A 109 -2.16 4.25 22.37
N ASN A 110 -1.02 4.47 23.02
CA ASN A 110 -0.63 3.91 24.30
C ASN A 110 -0.23 5.06 25.24
N MET A 111 -0.81 5.09 26.43
CA MET A 111 -0.54 6.09 27.45
C MET A 111 -0.20 5.42 28.78
N PRO A 112 0.92 5.78 29.43
CA PRO A 112 1.21 5.30 30.78
C PRO A 112 0.14 5.82 31.75
N VAL A 113 -0.31 4.97 32.68
CA VAL A 113 -1.31 5.31 33.69
C VAL A 113 -0.87 4.83 35.06
N GLU A 114 -1.13 5.62 36.11
CA GLU A 114 -0.89 5.22 37.50
C GLU A 114 -2.05 4.34 37.99
N SER A 115 -2.17 3.14 37.42
CA SER A 115 -3.26 2.19 37.70
C SER A 115 -2.73 0.76 37.74
N GLU A 116 -2.81 0.13 38.91
CA GLU A 116 -2.44 -1.29 39.07
C GLU A 116 -3.38 -2.22 38.28
N LEU A 117 -4.66 -1.86 38.18
CA LEU A 117 -5.67 -2.60 37.42
C LEU A 117 -5.34 -2.64 35.92
N GLU A 118 -4.83 -1.54 35.39
CA GLU A 118 -4.41 -1.39 33.99
C GLU A 118 -2.93 -1.74 33.79
N ARG A 119 -2.25 -2.23 34.84
CA ARG A 119 -0.83 -2.63 34.82
C ARG A 119 0.11 -1.53 34.28
N GLY A 120 -0.19 -0.27 34.57
CA GLY A 120 0.68 0.85 34.23
C GLY A 120 0.51 1.43 32.82
N ALA A 121 -0.36 0.87 31.97
CA ALA A 121 -0.53 1.34 30.60
C ALA A 121 -1.98 1.17 30.11
N ARG A 122 -2.53 2.24 29.52
CA ARG A 122 -3.82 2.24 28.86
C ARG A 122 -3.59 2.31 27.36
N MET A 123 -4.15 1.34 26.64
CA MET A 123 -3.99 1.21 25.19
C MET A 123 -5.35 1.16 24.53
N LYS A 124 -5.54 1.99 23.50
CA LYS A 124 -6.76 2.01 22.70
C LYS A 124 -6.44 2.12 21.22
N SER A 125 -7.40 1.72 20.41
CA SER A 125 -7.41 2.01 18.98
C SER A 125 -8.79 2.50 18.55
N VAL A 126 -8.83 3.50 17.69
CA VAL A 126 -10.07 4.00 17.08
C VAL A 126 -9.96 3.81 15.58
N GLY A 127 -10.97 3.20 14.97
CA GLY A 127 -10.93 2.89 13.55
C GLY A 127 -12.28 2.94 12.85
N ILE A 128 -12.19 2.84 11.53
CA ILE A 128 -13.32 2.92 10.60
C ILE A 128 -13.23 1.81 9.57
N LEU A 129 -14.37 1.42 9.00
CA LEU A 129 -14.46 0.54 7.84
C LEU A 129 -15.11 1.27 6.65
N SER A 130 -14.61 1.02 5.45
CA SER A 130 -15.15 1.57 4.19
C SER A 130 -15.02 0.55 3.04
N PRO A 131 -15.86 0.59 2.00
CA PRO A 131 -15.70 -0.25 0.80
C PRO A 131 -14.44 0.05 0.00
N SER A 132 -13.84 1.24 0.18
CA SER A 132 -12.59 1.63 -0.49
C SER A 132 -11.54 2.07 0.53
N TYR A 133 -10.30 1.65 0.31
CA TYR A 133 -9.16 2.16 1.10
C TYR A 133 -8.64 3.52 0.62
N THR A 134 -9.03 3.97 -0.59
CA THR A 134 -8.43 5.14 -1.24
C THR A 134 -8.74 6.47 -0.56
N LEU A 135 -9.79 6.54 0.27
CA LEU A 135 -10.20 7.78 0.95
C LEU A 135 -10.08 7.71 2.47
N LEU A 136 -9.80 6.53 3.04
CA LEU A 136 -9.69 6.33 4.51
C LEU A 136 -8.72 7.30 5.16
N TYR A 137 -7.64 7.56 4.43
CA TYR A 137 -6.56 8.46 4.74
C TYR A 137 -7.01 9.86 5.20
N ARG A 138 -8.12 10.36 4.63
CA ARG A 138 -8.67 11.69 4.93
C ARG A 138 -9.14 11.80 6.38
N TYR A 139 -9.41 10.67 7.02
CA TYR A 139 -9.88 10.59 8.39
C TYR A 139 -8.78 10.26 9.40
N MET A 140 -7.54 10.02 8.95
CA MET A 140 -6.44 9.61 9.85
C MET A 140 -6.22 10.61 10.98
N HIS A 141 -6.14 11.91 10.68
CA HIS A 141 -5.96 12.94 11.70
C HIS A 141 -7.12 12.98 12.72
N PHE A 142 -8.36 12.81 12.24
CA PHE A 142 -9.52 12.71 13.11
C PHE A 142 -9.40 11.50 14.05
N LEU A 143 -9.08 10.32 13.51
CA LEU A 143 -8.96 9.08 14.30
C LEU A 143 -7.83 9.15 15.33
N GLU A 144 -6.68 9.74 14.97
CA GLU A 144 -5.58 9.97 15.91
C GLU A 144 -6.00 10.90 17.08
N ASN A 145 -6.75 11.96 16.79
CA ASN A 145 -7.26 12.84 17.83
C ASN A 145 -8.30 12.12 18.71
N GLN A 146 -9.16 11.32 18.10
CA GLN A 146 -10.17 10.54 18.82
C GLN A 146 -9.54 9.48 19.73
N VAL A 147 -8.50 8.75 19.29
CA VAL A 147 -7.84 7.76 20.16
C VAL A 147 -7.15 8.43 21.35
N ARG A 148 -6.50 9.59 21.16
CA ARG A 148 -5.91 10.39 22.25
C ARG A 148 -7.00 10.86 23.23
N HIS A 149 -8.13 11.33 22.71
CA HIS A 149 -9.28 11.71 23.53
C HIS A 149 -9.84 10.52 24.34
N GLN A 150 -10.00 9.34 23.72
CA GLN A 150 -10.50 8.14 24.40
C GLN A 150 -9.56 7.63 25.51
N LEU A 151 -8.26 7.90 25.41
CA LEU A 151 -7.30 7.57 26.49
C LEU A 151 -7.48 8.49 27.70
N GLN A 152 -7.74 9.78 27.48
CA GLN A 152 -7.92 10.78 28.53
C GLN A 152 -9.33 10.73 29.16
N CYS A 153 -10.35 10.58 28.32
CA CYS A 153 -11.77 10.59 28.68
C CYS A 153 -12.46 9.30 28.19
N PRO A 154 -12.18 8.12 28.78
CA PRO A 154 -12.82 6.87 28.37
C PRO A 154 -14.35 6.92 28.45
N GLY A 155 -15.03 6.28 27.49
CA GLY A 155 -16.51 6.18 27.48
C GLY A 155 -17.23 7.35 26.82
N GLN A 156 -16.51 8.36 26.31
CA GLN A 156 -17.11 9.52 25.65
C GLN A 156 -17.09 9.38 24.12
N TYR A 157 -18.14 8.80 23.53
CA TYR A 157 -18.17 8.50 22.09
C TYR A 157 -18.93 9.52 21.24
N SER A 158 -19.47 10.61 21.81
CA SER A 158 -20.31 11.56 21.06
C SER A 158 -19.66 12.16 19.80
N PRO A 159 -18.34 12.44 19.74
CA PRO A 159 -17.74 12.90 18.48
C PRO A 159 -17.69 11.81 17.41
N LEU A 160 -17.53 10.54 17.81
CA LEU A 160 -17.54 9.39 16.90
C LEU A 160 -18.96 9.10 16.38
N GLU A 161 -19.97 9.27 17.23
CA GLU A 161 -21.38 9.19 16.86
C GLU A 161 -21.72 10.24 15.80
N ALA A 162 -21.38 11.51 16.06
CA ALA A 162 -21.61 12.59 15.11
C ALA A 162 -20.88 12.38 13.78
N PHE A 163 -19.63 11.90 13.83
CA PHE A 163 -18.86 11.56 12.65
C PHE A 163 -19.51 10.43 11.83
N TYR A 164 -19.95 9.36 12.50
CA TYR A 164 -20.62 8.26 11.82
C TYR A 164 -21.92 8.73 11.16
N GLU A 165 -22.74 9.53 11.85
CA GLU A 165 -24.00 10.04 11.28
C GLU A 165 -23.79 10.93 10.06
N ASP A 166 -22.70 11.71 10.02
CA ASP A 166 -22.32 12.57 8.88
C ASP A 166 -21.77 11.78 7.69
N LYS A 167 -21.00 10.71 7.95
CA LYS A 167 -20.24 9.98 6.91
C LYS A 167 -20.73 8.57 6.61
N LYS A 168 -21.80 8.09 7.27
CA LYS A 168 -22.29 6.73 7.08
C LYS A 168 -22.77 6.51 5.65
N ALA A 169 -22.46 5.34 5.11
CA ALA A 169 -22.94 4.94 3.80
C ALA A 169 -24.47 4.89 3.78
N VAL A 170 -25.09 5.51 2.78
CA VAL A 170 -26.52 5.35 2.51
C VAL A 170 -26.73 4.02 1.78
N LEU A 171 -27.01 2.96 2.55
CA LEU A 171 -27.34 1.66 1.96
C LEU A 171 -28.74 1.72 1.30
N PRO A 172 -28.92 1.21 0.06
CA PRO A 172 -30.24 1.16 -0.57
C PRO A 172 -31.23 0.37 0.30
N SER A 173 -32.35 0.99 0.65
CA SER A 173 -33.41 0.37 1.44
C SER A 173 -34.18 -0.65 0.58
N GLY A 174 -33.76 -1.91 0.59
CA GLY A 174 -34.52 -3.03 0.01
C GLY A 174 -33.71 -3.97 -0.87
N GLY A 175 -32.95 -4.86 -0.25
CA GLY A 175 -32.31 -6.00 -0.91
C GLY A 175 -31.57 -6.81 0.14
N ASN A 176 -31.77 -8.14 0.16
CA ASN A 176 -31.10 -9.05 1.09
C ASN A 176 -29.62 -8.69 1.21
N GLY A 177 -29.15 -8.53 2.45
CA GLY A 177 -27.82 -8.04 2.90
C GLY A 177 -26.58 -8.74 2.34
N LEU A 178 -26.48 -8.83 1.02
CA LEU A 178 -25.24 -8.85 0.28
C LEU A 178 -25.21 -7.55 -0.51
N VAL A 179 -24.24 -6.68 -0.23
CA VAL A 179 -23.65 -5.84 -1.27
C VAL A 179 -23.01 -6.81 -2.26
N THR A 180 -23.85 -7.41 -3.11
CA THR A 180 -23.42 -8.24 -4.23
C THR A 180 -22.96 -7.24 -5.27
N ALA A 181 -21.68 -7.34 -5.61
CA ALA A 181 -20.94 -6.40 -6.43
C ALA A 181 -20.33 -5.23 -5.62
N CYS A 182 -19.00 -5.31 -5.41
CA CYS A 182 -18.14 -4.18 -5.76
C CYS A 182 -18.73 -3.54 -7.03
N PRO A 183 -18.82 -2.21 -7.18
CA PRO A 183 -19.14 -1.65 -8.49
C PRO A 183 -18.22 -2.35 -9.49
N THR A 184 -18.80 -3.23 -10.30
CA THR A 184 -18.07 -4.19 -11.11
C THR A 184 -17.47 -3.37 -12.22
N SER A 185 -16.30 -2.79 -11.98
CA SER A 185 -15.43 -2.13 -12.97
C SER A 185 -16.14 -1.52 -14.19
N VAL A 186 -17.26 -0.82 -14.02
CA VAL A 186 -17.88 -0.04 -15.10
C VAL A 186 -17.22 1.34 -15.19
N LEU A 187 -16.34 1.66 -14.24
CA LEU A 187 -15.29 2.64 -14.47
C LEU A 187 -14.13 1.93 -15.18
N GLY A 188 -14.20 1.92 -16.51
CA GLY A 188 -12.99 2.08 -17.32
C GLY A 188 -12.20 3.32 -16.85
N PRO A 189 -10.99 3.52 -17.40
CA PRO A 189 -9.78 4.00 -16.72
C PRO A 189 -9.98 5.23 -15.82
N ILE A 190 -10.39 5.02 -14.56
CA ILE A 190 -10.50 6.08 -13.52
C ILE A 190 -9.69 5.71 -12.26
N VAL A 191 -8.91 4.63 -12.30
CA VAL A 191 -7.87 4.39 -11.27
C VAL A 191 -6.84 5.55 -11.23
N ASN A 192 -6.74 6.34 -12.32
CA ASN A 192 -5.84 7.49 -12.43
C ASN A 192 -6.43 8.86 -12.05
N ARG A 193 -7.73 8.99 -11.72
CA ARG A 193 -8.32 10.31 -11.35
C ARG A 193 -8.50 10.53 -9.86
N CYS A 194 -8.27 9.52 -9.02
CA CYS A 194 -8.31 9.69 -7.55
C CYS A 194 -6.96 10.05 -6.91
N MET A 195 -5.89 10.21 -7.70
CA MET A 195 -4.63 10.78 -7.22
C MET A 195 -4.76 12.30 -7.23
N HIS A 196 -5.38 12.87 -6.20
CA HIS A 196 -5.25 14.31 -5.97
C HIS A 196 -3.82 14.63 -5.52
N PRO A 197 -3.11 15.56 -6.17
CA PRO A 197 -1.77 16.04 -5.79
C PRO A 197 -1.69 16.78 -4.43
N GLU A 198 -2.74 16.74 -3.61
CA GLU A 198 -2.85 17.53 -2.37
C GLU A 198 -2.90 16.65 -1.12
N MET A 199 -2.09 15.60 -1.08
CA MET A 199 -1.70 14.92 0.16
C MET A 199 -0.60 15.73 0.86
N LYS A 200 -0.90 16.99 1.22
CA LYS A 200 0.03 17.92 1.90
C LYS A 200 0.15 17.56 3.38
N ILE A 201 1.35 17.11 3.76
CA ILE A 201 1.98 17.14 5.09
C ILE A 201 1.15 16.48 6.21
N THR A 202 1.42 15.18 6.42
CA THR A 202 0.97 14.20 7.47
C THR A 202 0.45 12.89 6.87
N HIS A 203 0.71 12.66 5.59
CA HIS A 203 0.09 11.69 4.70
C HIS A 203 1.18 10.89 3.93
N PRO A 204 0.91 9.71 3.31
CA PRO A 204 1.81 8.89 2.45
C PRO A 204 2.49 9.57 1.24
N ALA A 205 2.72 10.88 1.30
CA ALA A 205 3.70 11.56 0.46
C ALA A 205 5.10 11.03 0.78
N GLY A 206 5.85 10.68 -0.26
CA GLY A 206 7.18 10.08 -0.12
C GLY A 206 7.18 8.56 0.12
N CYS A 207 6.02 7.90 0.18
CA CYS A 207 5.99 6.48 0.50
C CYS A 207 6.62 5.63 -0.61
N MET A 208 6.39 5.96 -1.88
CA MET A 208 7.06 5.33 -3.00
C MET A 208 8.54 5.71 -3.01
N SER A 209 8.89 6.99 -2.85
CA SER A 209 10.30 7.43 -2.80
C SER A 209 11.09 6.68 -1.71
N GLN A 210 10.55 6.58 -0.49
CA GLN A 210 11.14 5.81 0.60
C GLN A 210 11.19 4.32 0.30
N PHE A 211 10.15 3.75 -0.33
CA PHE A 211 10.08 2.35 -0.70
C PHE A 211 11.16 1.98 -1.73
N ILE A 212 11.29 2.75 -2.81
CA ILE A 212 12.33 2.58 -3.82
C ILE A 212 13.72 2.72 -3.16
N ARG A 213 13.94 3.75 -2.35
CA ARG A 213 15.22 3.96 -1.65
C ARG A 213 15.54 2.84 -0.67
N PHE A 214 14.53 2.29 0.00
CA PHE A 214 14.69 1.22 0.98
C PHE A 214 15.13 -0.10 0.31
N PHE A 215 14.59 -0.45 -0.85
CA PHE A 215 14.99 -1.66 -1.58
C PHE A 215 16.20 -1.45 -2.52
N GLY A 216 16.46 -0.21 -2.94
CA GLY A 216 17.50 0.07 -3.93
C GLY A 216 17.26 -0.73 -5.22
N GLU A 217 18.31 -1.33 -5.79
CA GLU A 217 18.19 -2.15 -7.00
C GLU A 217 17.24 -3.36 -6.82
N GLN A 218 17.07 -3.89 -5.60
CA GLN A 218 16.18 -5.03 -5.33
C GLN A 218 14.71 -4.72 -5.62
N ILE A 219 14.36 -3.44 -5.81
CA ILE A 219 13.03 -3.09 -6.30
C ILE A 219 12.71 -3.75 -7.65
N MET A 220 13.71 -4.00 -8.50
CA MET A 220 13.50 -4.64 -9.80
C MET A 220 13.12 -6.11 -9.64
N VAL A 221 13.64 -6.79 -8.62
CA VAL A 221 13.21 -8.15 -8.24
C VAL A 221 11.77 -8.12 -7.75
N LEU A 222 11.45 -7.18 -6.85
CA LEU A 222 10.11 -7.06 -6.29
C LEU A 222 9.07 -6.70 -7.36
N TRP A 223 9.42 -5.84 -8.30
CA TRP A 223 8.62 -5.47 -9.46
C TRP A 223 8.27 -6.68 -10.33
N LYS A 224 9.23 -7.57 -10.63
CA LYS A 224 8.96 -8.81 -11.38
C LYS A 224 7.96 -9.70 -10.63
N PHE A 225 8.13 -9.89 -9.32
CA PHE A 225 7.16 -10.65 -8.53
C PHE A 225 5.77 -10.02 -8.47
N ALA A 226 5.69 -8.70 -8.42
CA ALA A 226 4.45 -7.95 -8.48
C ALA A 226 3.74 -8.13 -9.84
N LEU A 227 4.48 -8.02 -10.95
CA LEU A 227 3.94 -8.31 -12.29
C LEU A 227 3.46 -9.75 -12.43
N LEU A 228 4.15 -10.71 -11.83
CA LEU A 228 3.72 -12.11 -11.78
C LEU A 228 2.61 -12.38 -10.77
N ARG A 229 2.02 -11.34 -10.15
CA ARG A 229 0.90 -11.44 -9.21
C ARG A 229 1.14 -12.43 -8.08
N LYS A 230 2.40 -12.59 -7.64
CA LYS A 230 2.74 -13.56 -6.58
C LYS A 230 2.16 -13.14 -5.23
N ARG A 231 2.01 -14.09 -4.32
CA ARG A 231 1.61 -13.81 -2.92
C ARG A 231 2.82 -13.27 -2.16
N ILE A 232 2.84 -11.97 -1.90
CA ILE A 232 3.98 -11.27 -1.28
C ILE A 232 3.64 -10.93 0.17
N LEU A 233 4.46 -11.41 1.11
CA LEU A 233 4.30 -11.16 2.53
C LEU A 233 5.51 -10.40 3.09
N ILE A 234 5.24 -9.24 3.70
CA ILE A 234 6.25 -8.39 4.33
C ILE A 234 6.19 -8.56 5.85
N PHE A 235 7.26 -9.05 6.45
CA PHE A 235 7.41 -9.06 7.89
C PHE A 235 8.06 -7.77 8.39
N SER A 236 7.48 -7.18 9.43
CA SER A 236 8.06 -6.04 10.12
C SER A 236 7.42 -5.89 11.51
N PRO A 237 8.22 -5.67 12.59
CA PRO A 237 7.66 -5.30 13.88
C PRO A 237 7.00 -3.91 13.82
N PRO A 238 6.11 -3.55 14.77
CA PRO A 238 5.53 -2.21 14.82
C PRO A 238 6.60 -1.09 14.85
N PRO A 239 6.37 0.07 14.21
CA PRO A 239 5.09 0.54 13.67
C PRO A 239 4.70 -0.07 12.32
N VAL A 240 3.43 -0.46 12.20
CA VAL A 240 2.86 -1.20 11.06
C VAL A 240 2.36 -0.25 9.96
N GLY A 241 1.97 0.98 10.29
CA GLY A 241 1.38 1.91 9.33
C GLY A 241 2.26 2.20 8.12
N VAL A 242 3.55 2.43 8.37
CA VAL A 242 4.56 2.64 7.32
C VAL A 242 4.67 1.40 6.41
N VAL A 243 4.52 0.20 6.98
CA VAL A 243 4.60 -1.06 6.25
C VAL A 243 3.33 -1.28 5.41
N CYS A 244 2.16 -0.84 5.88
CA CYS A 244 0.94 -0.80 5.08
C CYS A 244 1.12 0.06 3.82
N TYR A 245 1.84 1.17 3.91
CA TYR A 245 2.19 1.97 2.72
C TYR A 245 3.15 1.23 1.78
N ARG A 246 4.08 0.43 2.30
CA ARG A 246 4.93 -0.43 1.45
C ARG A 246 4.11 -1.49 0.71
N VAL A 247 3.09 -2.06 1.35
CA VAL A 247 2.14 -2.98 0.70
C VAL A 247 1.44 -2.30 -0.47
N TYR A 248 0.93 -1.08 -0.26
CA TYR A 248 0.33 -0.28 -1.32
C TYR A 248 1.32 0.03 -2.46
N CYS A 249 2.53 0.52 -2.13
CA CYS A 249 3.57 0.83 -3.13
C CYS A 249 3.94 -0.40 -3.96
N CYS A 250 4.04 -1.58 -3.32
CA CYS A 250 4.31 -2.82 -4.02
C CYS A 250 3.22 -3.18 -5.04
N CYS A 251 1.95 -2.89 -4.73
CA CYS A 251 0.85 -3.06 -5.69
C CYS A 251 1.00 -2.13 -6.89
N CYS A 252 1.37 -0.86 -6.65
CA CYS A 252 1.56 0.14 -7.70
C CYS A 252 2.67 -0.22 -8.70
N LEU A 253 3.67 -1.03 -8.31
CA LEU A 253 4.71 -1.52 -9.23
C LEU A 253 4.13 -2.30 -10.42
N ALA A 254 2.96 -2.94 -10.25
CA ALA A 254 2.32 -3.76 -11.27
C ALA A 254 1.21 -3.02 -12.05
N ASN A 255 1.11 -1.69 -11.92
CA ASN A 255 0.09 -0.90 -12.61
C ASN A 255 0.28 -0.93 -14.14
N VAL A 256 -0.82 -1.10 -14.87
CA VAL A 256 -0.88 -1.12 -16.33
C VAL A 256 -2.01 -0.21 -16.77
N SER A 257 -1.79 0.63 -17.78
CA SER A 257 -2.81 1.57 -18.28
C SER A 257 -3.49 1.12 -19.58
N ILE A 258 -3.12 -0.05 -20.10
CA ILE A 258 -3.69 -0.62 -21.32
C ILE A 258 -5.05 -1.25 -20.99
N PRO A 259 -6.15 -0.80 -21.62
CA PRO A 259 -7.48 -1.35 -21.38
C PRO A 259 -7.55 -2.86 -21.68
N GLY A 260 -8.20 -3.63 -20.80
CA GLY A 260 -8.38 -5.08 -20.98
C GLY A 260 -7.17 -5.94 -20.62
N MET A 261 -5.99 -5.35 -20.38
CA MET A 261 -4.83 -6.09 -19.90
C MET A 261 -5.01 -6.51 -18.44
N GLY A 262 -4.71 -7.79 -18.15
CA GLY A 262 -4.80 -8.34 -16.80
C GLY A 262 -6.21 -8.75 -16.37
N VAL A 263 -7.21 -8.72 -17.27
CA VAL A 263 -8.57 -9.25 -17.00
C VAL A 263 -8.54 -10.77 -16.74
N SER A 264 -7.65 -11.49 -17.43
CA SER A 264 -7.40 -12.92 -17.24
C SER A 264 -6.57 -13.23 -16.00
N ALA A 265 -5.76 -12.25 -15.54
CA ALA A 265 -4.85 -12.43 -14.43
C ALA A 265 -5.56 -12.22 -13.08
N PRO A 266 -5.10 -12.90 -12.00
CA PRO A 266 -5.62 -12.63 -10.67
C PRO A 266 -5.44 -11.17 -10.26
N GLU A 267 -6.42 -10.64 -9.51
CA GLU A 267 -6.37 -9.27 -9.04
C GLU A 267 -5.29 -9.08 -7.98
N PHE A 268 -4.43 -8.08 -8.16
CA PHE A 268 -3.33 -7.79 -7.25
C PHE A 268 -3.76 -6.77 -6.19
N ARG A 269 -4.36 -7.26 -5.10
CA ARG A 269 -4.95 -6.40 -4.08
C ARG A 269 -4.04 -6.22 -2.87
N PRO A 270 -4.03 -5.01 -2.26
CA PRO A 270 -3.42 -4.81 -0.95
C PRO A 270 -4.32 -5.39 0.14
N PHE A 271 -3.83 -6.40 0.85
CA PHE A 271 -4.48 -6.94 2.05
C PHE A 271 -4.10 -6.14 3.30
N PHE A 272 -3.03 -5.35 3.19
CA PHE A 272 -2.42 -4.60 4.28
C PHE A 272 -2.07 -5.52 5.45
N TYR A 273 -2.37 -5.14 6.68
CA TYR A 273 -2.02 -5.94 7.86
C TYR A 273 -2.85 -7.22 7.97
N ILE A 274 -2.13 -8.33 8.18
CA ILE A 274 -2.68 -9.66 8.46
C ILE A 274 -2.06 -10.26 9.72
N ASN A 275 -2.79 -11.17 10.34
CA ASN A 275 -2.35 -11.94 11.51
C ASN A 275 -2.76 -13.42 11.40
N VAL A 276 -2.44 -14.23 12.40
CA VAL A 276 -2.79 -15.67 12.42
C VAL A 276 -4.28 -15.97 12.20
N ALA A 277 -5.20 -15.04 12.50
CA ALA A 277 -6.62 -15.25 12.24
C ALA A 277 -6.96 -15.22 10.75
N ASP A 278 -6.08 -14.67 9.91
CA ASP A 278 -6.27 -14.58 8.46
C ASP A 278 -5.77 -15.82 7.69
N ILE A 279 -5.11 -16.78 8.35
CA ILE A 279 -4.49 -17.94 7.70
C ILE A 279 -5.47 -18.67 6.76
N ALA A 280 -6.67 -18.98 7.25
CA ALA A 280 -7.68 -19.70 6.46
C ALA A 280 -8.12 -18.91 5.20
N THR A 281 -8.08 -17.58 5.25
CA THR A 281 -8.36 -16.74 4.08
C THR A 281 -7.20 -16.81 3.10
N LEU A 282 -5.96 -16.67 3.59
CA LEU A 282 -4.75 -16.64 2.77
C LEU A 282 -4.49 -17.94 2.01
N GLU A 283 -4.88 -19.09 2.56
CA GLU A 283 -4.79 -20.38 1.89
C GLU A 283 -5.60 -20.45 0.58
N THR A 284 -6.67 -19.66 0.48
CA THR A 284 -7.55 -19.62 -0.71
C THR A 284 -7.17 -18.56 -1.72
N GLU A 285 -6.34 -17.59 -1.32
CA GLU A 285 -6.02 -16.43 -2.14
C GLU A 285 -4.85 -16.76 -3.07
N VAL A 286 -5.06 -16.53 -4.36
CA VAL A 286 -4.07 -16.82 -5.41
C VAL A 286 -3.05 -15.70 -5.58
N SER A 287 -3.39 -14.49 -5.13
CA SER A 287 -2.58 -13.28 -5.31
C SER A 287 -2.91 -12.25 -4.25
N TYR A 288 -1.89 -11.70 -3.60
CA TYR A 288 -2.04 -10.60 -2.63
C TYR A 288 -0.69 -9.96 -2.31
N VAL A 289 -0.74 -8.75 -1.76
CA VAL A 289 0.37 -8.17 -0.98
C VAL A 289 -0.12 -7.87 0.43
N ALA A 290 0.61 -8.33 1.43
CA ALA A 290 0.25 -8.16 2.84
C ALA A 290 1.48 -7.89 3.71
N CYS A 291 1.26 -7.39 4.92
CA CYS A 291 2.29 -7.27 5.95
C CYS A 291 1.85 -7.90 7.28
N THR A 292 2.82 -8.33 8.08
CA THR A 292 2.56 -8.91 9.40
C THR A 292 3.68 -8.60 10.39
N THR A 293 3.31 -8.60 11.67
CA THR A 293 4.24 -8.50 12.81
C THR A 293 4.59 -9.88 13.38
N GLU A 294 3.98 -10.95 12.87
CA GLU A 294 4.03 -12.28 13.46
C GLU A 294 5.04 -13.17 12.74
N LYS A 295 6.14 -13.47 13.42
CA LYS A 295 7.25 -14.24 12.82
C LYS A 295 6.90 -15.69 12.48
N ILE A 296 5.81 -16.22 13.04
CA ILE A 296 5.30 -17.57 12.71
C ILE A 296 5.03 -17.73 11.21
N PHE A 297 4.72 -16.65 10.49
CA PHE A 297 4.54 -16.71 9.05
C PHE A 297 5.82 -17.12 8.31
N GLU A 298 7.03 -16.87 8.83
CA GLU A 298 8.29 -17.31 8.18
C GLU A 298 8.38 -18.83 8.03
N GLU A 299 7.74 -19.58 8.94
CA GLU A 299 7.72 -21.05 8.92
C GLU A 299 6.60 -21.61 8.04
N LYS A 300 5.51 -20.84 7.86
CA LYS A 300 4.30 -21.20 7.10
C LYS A 300 4.44 -20.90 5.61
N LYS A 301 5.41 -21.57 4.99
CA LYS A 301 5.86 -21.34 3.61
C LYS A 301 4.73 -21.49 2.58
N GLU A 302 3.74 -22.32 2.85
CA GLU A 302 2.57 -22.54 1.99
C GLU A 302 1.71 -21.28 1.75
N LEU A 303 1.75 -20.32 2.67
CA LEU A 303 0.86 -19.16 2.64
C LEU A 303 1.29 -18.09 1.65
N TYR A 304 2.58 -17.97 1.34
CA TYR A 304 3.12 -16.93 0.45
C TYR A 304 3.99 -17.55 -0.64
N ASP A 305 4.39 -16.76 -1.62
CA ASP A 305 5.40 -17.16 -2.62
C ASP A 305 6.70 -16.38 -2.40
N VAL A 306 6.58 -15.15 -1.91
CA VAL A 306 7.69 -14.26 -1.58
C VAL A 306 7.52 -13.76 -0.15
N TYR A 307 8.58 -13.88 0.64
CA TYR A 307 8.66 -13.34 2.00
C TYR A 307 9.76 -12.29 2.07
N ILE A 308 9.43 -11.16 2.66
CA ILE A 308 10.33 -10.02 2.79
C ILE A 308 10.58 -9.78 4.26
N ASP A 309 11.85 -9.87 4.67
CA ASP A 309 12.30 -9.49 6.00
C ASP A 309 13.37 -8.41 5.87
N ASN A 310 13.04 -7.20 6.33
CA ASN A 310 13.79 -5.98 6.05
C ASN A 310 13.93 -5.76 4.53
N GLN A 311 15.14 -5.80 3.97
CA GLN A 311 15.40 -5.67 2.53
C GLN A 311 15.60 -7.03 1.84
N ASN A 312 15.52 -8.13 2.59
CA ASN A 312 15.79 -9.46 2.07
C ASN A 312 14.53 -10.04 1.44
N VAL A 313 14.49 -10.03 0.12
CA VAL A 313 13.46 -10.73 -0.66
C VAL A 313 13.85 -12.20 -0.75
N LYS A 314 13.00 -13.09 -0.22
CA LYS A 314 13.23 -14.54 -0.19
C LYS A 314 12.05 -15.26 -0.83
N THR A 315 12.33 -16.37 -1.50
CA THR A 315 11.31 -17.35 -1.90
C THR A 315 11.75 -18.73 -1.45
N HIS A 316 10.80 -19.63 -1.21
CA HIS A 316 11.07 -21.04 -0.98
C HIS A 316 10.79 -21.89 -2.23
N ARG A 317 10.16 -21.32 -3.27
CA ARG A 317 9.82 -22.03 -4.51
C ARG A 317 11.04 -22.06 -5.43
N GLU A 318 11.49 -23.26 -5.81
CA GLU A 318 12.67 -23.44 -6.66
C GLU A 318 12.54 -22.75 -8.02
N SER A 319 11.35 -22.78 -8.62
CA SER A 319 11.06 -22.12 -9.90
C SER A 319 11.22 -20.60 -9.86
N LEU A 320 11.07 -19.99 -8.67
CA LEU A 320 11.15 -18.54 -8.48
C LEU A 320 12.54 -18.07 -8.02
N GLN A 321 13.42 -18.97 -7.59
CA GLN A 321 14.78 -18.61 -7.15
C GLN A 321 15.59 -17.84 -8.20
N PRO A 322 15.52 -18.16 -9.50
CA PRO A 322 16.25 -17.40 -10.52
C PRO A 322 15.86 -15.91 -10.56
N LEU A 323 14.61 -15.57 -10.24
CA LEU A 323 14.10 -14.20 -10.25
C LEU A 323 14.69 -13.31 -9.16
N LEU A 324 15.29 -13.89 -8.11
CA LEU A 324 15.96 -13.14 -7.06
C LEU A 324 17.28 -12.51 -7.51
N ARG A 325 17.83 -12.93 -8.66
CA ARG A 325 19.12 -12.44 -9.16
C ARG A 325 18.90 -11.25 -10.07
N LEU A 326 19.48 -10.11 -9.69
CA LEU A 326 19.56 -8.93 -10.54
C LEU A 326 20.45 -9.20 -11.76
N ASN A 327 19.93 -8.87 -12.94
CA ASN A 327 20.70 -8.91 -14.19
C ASN A 327 21.13 -7.50 -14.65
N SER A 328 21.84 -7.41 -15.78
CA SER A 328 22.30 -6.13 -16.33
C SER A 328 21.15 -5.21 -16.75
N ALA A 329 20.07 -5.76 -17.33
CA ALA A 329 18.89 -5.01 -17.72
C ALA A 329 18.13 -4.43 -16.51
N ASP A 330 18.14 -5.11 -15.37
CA ASP A 330 17.55 -4.60 -14.12
C ASP A 330 18.34 -3.42 -13.57
N ARG A 331 19.67 -3.56 -13.49
CA ARG A 331 20.58 -2.49 -13.04
C ARG A 331 20.47 -1.26 -13.93
N GLU A 332 20.36 -1.47 -15.23
CA GLU A 332 20.19 -0.41 -16.22
C GLU A 332 18.84 0.32 -16.05
N LYS A 333 17.74 -0.40 -15.81
CA LYS A 333 16.44 0.22 -15.47
C LYS A 333 16.56 1.06 -14.20
N TYR A 334 17.17 0.52 -13.14
CA TYR A 334 17.30 1.23 -11.87
C TYR A 334 18.19 2.46 -12.00
N ARG A 335 19.28 2.38 -12.78
CA ARG A 335 20.13 3.53 -13.12
C ARG A 335 19.33 4.65 -13.79
N LYS A 336 18.53 4.32 -14.82
CA LYS A 336 17.66 5.29 -15.51
C LYS A 336 16.64 5.93 -14.56
N LEU A 337 16.04 5.14 -13.68
CA LEU A 337 15.12 5.66 -12.66
C LEU A 337 15.81 6.67 -11.74
N CYS A 338 17.03 6.37 -11.30
CA CYS A 338 17.83 7.29 -10.49
C CYS A 338 18.21 8.57 -11.24
N GLU A 339 18.55 8.47 -12.53
CA GLU A 339 18.85 9.64 -13.38
C GLU A 339 17.64 10.55 -13.58
N GLN A 340 16.47 9.97 -13.85
CA GLN A 340 15.23 10.75 -13.97
C GLN A 340 14.88 11.46 -12.65
N ARG A 341 15.07 10.78 -11.51
CA ARG A 341 14.89 11.38 -10.18
C ARG A 341 15.85 12.54 -9.95
N GLN A 342 17.13 12.40 -10.31
CA GLN A 342 18.11 13.47 -10.18
C GLN A 342 17.75 14.69 -11.05
N LEU A 343 17.28 14.45 -12.27
CA LEU A 343 16.82 15.51 -13.17
C LEU A 343 15.60 16.24 -12.61
N LEU A 344 14.64 15.51 -12.04
CA LEU A 344 13.48 16.09 -11.38
C LEU A 344 13.90 17.02 -10.23
N LEU A 345 14.76 16.54 -9.32
CA LEU A 345 15.24 17.35 -8.19
C LEU A 345 15.99 18.60 -8.67
N TYR A 346 16.81 18.48 -9.72
CA TYR A 346 17.49 19.62 -10.33
C TYR A 346 16.51 20.65 -10.89
N SER A 347 15.46 20.22 -11.61
CA SER A 347 14.44 21.14 -12.15
C SER A 347 13.63 21.83 -11.05
N GLN A 348 13.34 21.15 -9.95
CA GLN A 348 12.64 21.75 -8.81
C GLN A 348 13.50 22.83 -8.13
N GLU A 349 14.81 22.57 -7.99
CA GLU A 349 15.76 23.51 -7.37
C GLU A 349 16.04 24.74 -8.26
N VAL A 350 16.13 24.56 -9.58
CA VAL A 350 16.57 25.60 -10.53
C VAL A 350 15.41 26.35 -11.17
N ASP A 351 14.38 25.63 -11.63
CA ASP A 351 13.28 26.19 -12.42
C ASP A 351 12.06 26.54 -11.54
N GLY A 352 12.08 26.16 -10.26
CA GLY A 352 10.99 26.41 -9.32
C GLY A 352 9.70 25.66 -9.66
N ASP A 353 9.79 24.55 -10.40
CA ASP A 353 8.63 23.70 -10.71
C ASP A 353 8.12 22.99 -9.44
N CYS A 354 7.00 23.46 -8.91
CA CYS A 354 6.33 22.87 -7.77
C CYS A 354 5.25 21.84 -8.16
N THR A 355 5.07 21.54 -9.45
CA THR A 355 3.97 20.68 -9.92
C THR A 355 4.36 19.20 -10.01
N SER A 356 5.61 18.91 -10.38
CA SER A 356 6.13 17.55 -10.50
C SER A 356 6.58 17.02 -9.13
N ASN A 357 6.18 15.78 -8.75
CA ASN A 357 6.63 15.14 -7.51
C ASN A 357 7.30 13.78 -7.76
N GLU A 358 8.12 13.32 -6.80
CA GLU A 358 8.85 12.04 -6.93
C GLU A 358 7.90 10.83 -7.02
N GLU A 359 6.74 10.88 -6.38
CA GLU A 359 5.79 9.75 -6.31
C GLU A 359 5.22 9.43 -7.69
N ASP A 360 4.76 10.47 -8.40
CA ASP A 360 4.24 10.36 -9.75
C ASP A 360 5.34 9.87 -10.70
N LEU A 361 6.57 10.40 -10.57
CA LEU A 361 7.71 9.93 -11.36
C LEU A 361 7.91 8.41 -11.22
N PHE A 362 7.96 7.89 -9.99
CA PHE A 362 8.18 6.47 -9.76
C PHE A 362 7.02 5.61 -10.29
N ILE A 363 5.77 6.00 -10.01
CA ILE A 363 4.59 5.26 -10.47
C ILE A 363 4.54 5.23 -12.01
N LEU A 364 4.76 6.38 -12.66
CA LEU A 364 4.78 6.49 -14.11
C LEU A 364 5.91 5.67 -14.73
N PHE A 365 7.10 5.67 -14.12
CA PHE A 365 8.24 4.89 -14.60
C PHE A 365 7.89 3.39 -14.69
N PHE A 366 7.40 2.80 -13.61
CA PHE A 366 7.04 1.37 -13.61
C PHE A 366 5.86 1.08 -14.53
N MET A 367 4.86 1.96 -14.56
CA MET A 367 3.73 1.82 -15.48
C MET A 367 4.19 1.86 -16.95
N GLU A 368 5.14 2.72 -17.31
CA GLU A 368 5.74 2.75 -18.65
C GLU A 368 6.49 1.45 -18.97
N GLN A 369 7.28 0.91 -18.02
CA GLN A 369 7.95 -0.38 -18.21
C GLN A 369 6.92 -1.50 -18.43
N ASN A 370 5.85 -1.52 -17.64
CA ASN A 370 4.80 -2.53 -17.74
C ASN A 370 4.06 -2.43 -19.08
N ASN A 371 3.64 -1.22 -19.46
CA ASN A 371 2.96 -0.98 -20.72
C ASN A 371 3.82 -1.38 -21.91
N ARG A 372 5.12 -1.09 -21.86
CA ARG A 372 6.07 -1.47 -22.91
C ARG A 372 6.15 -2.98 -23.09
N ILE A 373 6.21 -3.74 -21.98
CA ILE A 373 6.15 -5.21 -22.02
C ILE A 373 4.85 -5.67 -22.68
N PHE A 374 3.70 -5.24 -22.16
CA PHE A 374 2.40 -5.73 -22.62
C PHE A 374 2.03 -5.27 -24.03
N GLN A 375 2.47 -4.09 -24.48
CA GLN A 375 2.32 -3.63 -25.86
C GLN A 375 3.08 -4.55 -26.81
N THR A 376 4.36 -4.81 -26.56
CA THR A 376 5.14 -5.72 -27.40
C THR A 376 4.54 -7.13 -27.42
N LEU A 377 4.12 -7.65 -26.26
CA LEU A 377 3.47 -8.97 -26.20
C LEU A 377 2.15 -9.01 -27.00
N SER A 378 1.34 -7.96 -26.92
CA SER A 378 0.08 -7.87 -27.66
C SER A 378 0.29 -7.76 -29.17
N GLU A 379 1.30 -6.99 -29.59
CA GLU A 379 1.69 -6.85 -31.00
C GLU A 379 2.16 -8.18 -31.59
N VAL A 380 3.00 -8.92 -30.85
CA VAL A 380 3.49 -10.24 -31.28
C VAL A 380 2.36 -11.26 -31.33
N ALA A 381 1.50 -11.30 -30.31
CA ALA A 381 0.34 -12.21 -30.27
C ALA A 381 -0.65 -11.95 -31.41
N GLY A 382 -0.79 -10.70 -31.85
CA GLY A 382 -1.65 -10.31 -32.98
C GLY A 382 -1.00 -10.47 -34.36
N SER A 383 0.26 -10.88 -34.44
CA SER A 383 1.00 -10.99 -35.70
C SER A 383 0.74 -12.31 -36.42
N ALA A 384 1.15 -12.40 -37.69
CA ALA A 384 1.01 -13.62 -38.49
C ALA A 384 1.90 -14.78 -37.99
N ASP A 385 2.97 -14.46 -37.25
CA ASP A 385 3.89 -15.41 -36.63
C ASP A 385 4.11 -15.00 -35.16
N PRO A 386 3.34 -15.55 -34.21
CA PRO A 386 3.38 -15.17 -32.80
C PRO A 386 4.63 -15.75 -32.12
N THR A 387 5.81 -15.34 -32.58
CA THR A 387 7.11 -15.75 -32.04
C THR A 387 7.82 -14.60 -31.35
N LEU A 388 8.17 -14.81 -30.07
CA LEU A 388 8.95 -13.83 -29.30
C LEU A 388 10.44 -14.06 -29.56
N SER A 389 11.07 -13.13 -30.27
CA SER A 389 12.50 -13.12 -30.54
C SER A 389 13.30 -12.43 -29.42
N ALA A 390 14.61 -12.63 -29.40
CA ALA A 390 15.49 -11.90 -28.49
C ALA A 390 15.47 -10.37 -28.70
N GLU A 391 15.14 -9.90 -29.91
CA GLU A 391 14.97 -8.47 -30.20
C GLU A 391 13.72 -7.92 -29.50
N HIS A 392 12.59 -8.63 -29.58
CA HIS A 392 11.37 -8.27 -28.85
C HIS A 392 11.65 -8.19 -27.34
N VAL A 393 12.39 -9.17 -26.78
CA VAL A 393 12.72 -9.17 -25.34
C VAL A 393 13.59 -7.96 -24.93
N ARG A 394 14.61 -7.61 -25.73
CA ARG A 394 15.41 -6.39 -25.47
C ARG A 394 14.57 -5.13 -25.67
N ALA A 395 13.67 -5.12 -26.64
CA ALA A 395 12.74 -4.03 -26.88
C ALA A 395 11.79 -3.83 -25.70
N MET A 396 11.47 -4.86 -24.91
CA MET A 396 10.74 -4.74 -23.64
C MET A 396 11.61 -4.26 -22.47
N GLY A 397 12.91 -4.07 -22.68
CA GLY A 397 13.87 -3.72 -21.63
C GLY A 397 14.29 -4.90 -20.75
N LEU A 398 14.05 -6.15 -21.18
CA LEU A 398 14.39 -7.37 -20.45
C LEU A 398 15.64 -8.04 -21.03
N ASP A 399 16.28 -8.90 -20.23
CA ASP A 399 17.41 -9.72 -20.69
C ASP A 399 16.91 -11.04 -21.31
N PRO A 400 17.21 -11.34 -22.59
CA PRO A 400 16.68 -12.53 -23.26
C PRO A 400 17.01 -13.85 -22.57
N GLN A 401 18.16 -13.97 -21.91
CA GLN A 401 18.55 -15.23 -21.28
C GLN A 401 18.09 -15.30 -19.83
N SER A 402 18.35 -14.24 -19.07
CA SER A 402 18.12 -14.19 -17.63
C SER A 402 16.64 -14.03 -17.28
N ASP A 403 15.88 -13.27 -18.08
CA ASP A 403 14.44 -13.03 -17.86
C ASP A 403 13.54 -14.01 -18.60
N ARG A 404 14.10 -15.07 -19.20
CA ARG A 404 13.32 -16.10 -19.87
C ARG A 404 12.29 -16.77 -18.95
N GLY A 405 12.69 -17.12 -17.73
CA GLY A 405 11.77 -17.72 -16.75
C GLY A 405 10.65 -16.75 -16.33
N PHE A 406 11.00 -15.48 -16.13
CA PHE A 406 10.03 -14.41 -15.86
C PHE A 406 8.99 -14.31 -16.99
N LEU A 407 9.44 -14.29 -18.24
CA LEU A 407 8.55 -14.18 -19.40
C LEU A 407 7.62 -15.38 -19.56
N VAL A 408 8.11 -16.60 -19.32
CA VAL A 408 7.27 -17.80 -19.38
C VAL A 408 6.14 -17.72 -18.34
N ASP A 409 6.48 -17.42 -17.08
CA ASP A 409 5.49 -17.23 -16.02
C ASP A 409 4.51 -16.08 -16.34
N LEU A 410 5.00 -15.00 -16.96
CA LEU A 410 4.19 -13.84 -17.33
C LEU A 410 3.19 -14.17 -18.44
N LEU A 411 3.60 -14.92 -19.46
CA LEU A 411 2.72 -15.36 -20.55
C LEU A 411 1.62 -16.29 -20.01
N GLU A 412 1.98 -17.22 -19.12
CA GLU A 412 1.03 -18.14 -18.48
C GLU A 412 -0.03 -17.38 -17.67
N ILE A 413 0.40 -16.48 -16.77
CA ILE A 413 -0.53 -15.81 -15.85
C ILE A 413 -1.45 -14.80 -16.54
N TYR A 414 -0.98 -14.17 -17.62
CA TYR A 414 -1.80 -13.25 -18.42
C TYR A 414 -2.54 -13.96 -19.56
N GLY A 415 -2.31 -15.26 -19.78
CA GLY A 415 -2.97 -16.04 -20.83
C GLY A 415 -2.63 -15.56 -22.25
N ILE A 416 -1.38 -15.15 -22.47
CA ILE A 416 -0.91 -14.63 -23.76
C ILE A 416 -0.28 -15.78 -24.56
N ASP A 417 -0.86 -16.08 -25.72
CA ASP A 417 -0.43 -17.18 -26.59
C ASP A 417 0.68 -16.71 -27.55
N VAL A 418 1.94 -16.91 -27.14
CA VAL A 418 3.14 -16.57 -27.93
C VAL A 418 4.20 -17.66 -27.74
N MET A 419 4.83 -18.07 -28.84
CA MET A 419 5.95 -19.01 -28.81
C MET A 419 7.28 -18.30 -28.52
N LEU A 420 7.93 -18.67 -27.42
CA LEU A 420 9.19 -18.05 -27.01
C LEU A 420 10.39 -18.75 -27.66
N VAL A 421 10.97 -18.14 -28.71
CA VAL A 421 12.14 -18.66 -29.45
C VAL A 421 13.34 -17.78 -29.12
N ILE A 422 14.00 -18.09 -28.01
CA ILE A 422 15.26 -17.45 -27.65
C ILE A 422 16.36 -18.45 -27.98
N ASP A 423 17.17 -18.12 -28.99
CA ASP A 423 18.30 -18.93 -29.39
C ASP A 423 19.16 -19.26 -28.16
N ASN A 424 19.22 -20.54 -27.81
CA ASN A 424 20.33 -21.03 -27.01
C ASN A 424 21.56 -20.84 -27.90
N PRO A 425 22.58 -20.05 -27.51
CA PRO A 425 23.87 -20.30 -28.09
C PRO A 425 24.22 -21.74 -27.71
N CYS A 426 24.14 -22.65 -28.69
CA CYS A 426 24.72 -23.96 -28.57
C CYS A 426 26.14 -23.75 -28.03
N PHE A 427 26.42 -24.27 -26.83
CA PHE A 427 27.79 -24.37 -26.35
C PHE A 427 28.59 -25.13 -27.41
N PRO A 428 29.71 -24.60 -27.92
CA PRO A 428 30.61 -25.39 -28.75
C PRO A 428 31.23 -26.55 -27.99
#